data_AF-A0A3P3U545-F1
#
_entry.id   AF-A0A3P3U545-F1
#
_cell.length_a   1.000
_cell.length_b   1.000
_cell.length_c   1.000
_cell.angle_alpha   90.00
_cell.angle_beta   90.00
_cell.angle_gamma   90.00
#
_symmetry.space_group_name_H-M   'P 1'
#
loop_
_entity.id
_entity.type
_entity.pdbx_description
1 polymer ?
#
loop_
_entity_poly.entity_id
_entity_poly.type
_entity_poly.pdbx_seq_one_letter_code
_entity_poly.pdbx_strand_id
1 'polypeptide(L)' 'MSIAKARLQDLREEKKLTQKEIAAFLYCDQSLYSKYERLERDIPVYLLMRLADYYETNLDYMLKRTDIRKMYPRNKR' A
#
# COMPACT_ATOMS: atom_id res chain seq x y z
N MET A 1 3.48 -12.20 -19.54
CA MET A 1 2.26 -11.37 -19.40
C MET A 1 2.10 -11.05 -17.93
N SER A 2 2.30 -9.80 -17.51
CA SER A 2 2.19 -9.48 -16.08
C SER A 2 0.73 -9.31 -15.69
N ILE A 3 0.28 -10.21 -14.82
CA ILE A 3 -0.97 -10.17 -14.07
C ILE A 3 -1.10 -8.77 -13.43
N ALA A 4 -2.30 -8.19 -13.45
CA ALA A 4 -2.58 -6.82 -13.03
C ALA A 4 -1.82 -6.38 -11.77
N LYS A 5 -0.78 -5.55 -11.94
CA LYS A 5 0.10 -5.07 -10.87
C LYS A 5 -0.72 -4.35 -9.79
N ALA A 6 -0.46 -4.66 -8.51
CA ALA A 6 -1.17 -4.05 -7.39
C ALA A 6 -0.70 -2.59 -7.20
N ARG A 7 -1.63 -1.67 -6.86
CA ARG A 7 -1.30 -0.25 -6.59
C ARG A 7 -0.27 -0.10 -5.47
N LEU A 8 -0.26 -1.02 -4.52
CA LEU A 8 0.73 -1.07 -3.46
C LEU A 8 2.17 -1.19 -4.00
N GLN A 9 2.37 -2.08 -4.98
CA GLN A 9 3.68 -2.25 -5.62
C GLN A 9 4.08 -0.99 -6.40
N ASP A 10 3.14 -0.38 -7.13
CA ASP A 10 3.39 0.87 -7.89
C ASP A 10 3.84 2.00 -6.96
N LEU A 11 3.12 2.21 -5.86
CA LEU A 11 3.44 3.24 -4.87
C LEU A 11 4.83 3.04 -4.24
N ARG A 12 5.21 1.78 -3.97
CA ARG A 12 6.54 1.46 -3.46
C ARG A 12 7.62 1.79 -4.48
N GLU A 13 7.45 1.37 -5.73
CA GLU A 13 8.43 1.57 -6.80
C GLU A 13 8.57 3.05 -7.19
N GLU A 14 7.47 3.81 -7.17
CA GLU A 14 7.47 5.26 -7.39
C GLU A 14 8.35 5.98 -6.36
N LYS A 15 8.28 5.57 -5.09
CA LYS A 15 9.15 6.08 -4.02
C LYS A 15 10.55 5.45 -4.01
N LYS A 16 10.88 4.59 -4.98
CA LYS A 16 12.16 3.85 -5.07
C LYS A 16 12.51 3.03 -3.83
N LEU A 17 11.49 2.49 -3.17
CA LEU A 17 11.66 1.71 -1.94
C LEU A 17 11.77 0.22 -2.25
N THR A 18 12.59 -0.47 -1.47
CA THR A 18 12.67 -1.93 -1.42
C THR A 18 11.52 -2.50 -0.60
N GLN A 19 11.19 -3.77 -0.84
CA GLN A 19 10.20 -4.48 -0.01
C GLN A 19 10.64 -4.58 1.46
N LYS A 20 11.95 -4.61 1.72
CA LYS A 20 12.53 -4.66 3.07
C LYS A 20 12.27 -3.36 3.85
N GLU A 21 12.35 -2.20 3.20
CA GLU A 21 12.09 -0.91 3.83
C GLU A 21 10.63 -0.76 4.25
N ILE A 22 9.69 -1.15 3.39
CA ILE A 22 8.26 -1.11 3.76
C ILE A 22 7.93 -2.17 4.81
N ALA A 23 8.49 -3.37 4.71
CA ALA A 23 8.31 -4.39 5.74
C ALA A 23 8.79 -3.91 7.11
N ALA A 24 9.94 -3.22 7.17
CA ALA A 24 10.44 -2.60 8.38
C ALA A 24 9.48 -1.51 8.92
N PHE A 25 8.93 -0.66 8.04
CA PHE A 25 7.92 0.34 8.42
C PHE A 25 6.65 -0.31 9.01
N LEU A 26 6.22 -1.44 8.47
CA LEU A 26 5.05 -2.19 8.93
C LEU A 26 5.35 -3.13 10.11
N TYR A 27 6.60 -3.21 10.56
CA TYR A 27 7.06 -4.16 11.59
C TYR A 27 6.72 -5.62 11.23
N CYS A 28 6.98 -6.01 9.98
CA CYS A 28 6.78 -7.37 9.51
C CYS A 28 7.96 -7.88 8.67
N ASP A 29 7.92 -9.17 8.33
CA ASP A 29 8.92 -9.78 7.46
C ASP A 29 8.77 -9.33 6.01
N GLN A 30 9.89 -9.17 5.31
CA GLN A 30 9.90 -8.84 3.88
C GLN A 30 9.10 -9.87 3.05
N SER A 31 9.14 -11.15 3.43
CA SER A 31 8.38 -12.21 2.76
C SER A 31 6.88 -12.02 2.93
N LEU A 32 6.42 -11.56 4.09
CA LEU A 32 5.01 -11.26 4.35
C LEU A 32 4.55 -10.06 3.52
N TYR A 33 5.33 -8.97 3.52
CA TYR A 33 5.04 -7.81 2.68
C TYR A 33 5.02 -8.17 1.19
N SER A 34 5.93 -9.04 0.75
CA SER A 34 5.93 -9.51 -0.63
C SER A 34 4.66 -10.30 -1.00
N LYS A 35 4.08 -11.07 -0.07
CA LYS A 35 2.78 -11.74 -0.27
C LYS A 35 1.63 -10.75 -0.37
N TYR A 36 1.70 -9.63 0.36
CA TYR A 36 0.74 -8.54 0.25
C TYR A 36 0.75 -7.91 -1.16
N GLU A 37 1.92 -7.61 -1.72
CA GLU A 37 2.03 -7.06 -3.08
C GLU A 37 1.49 -8.01 -4.16
N ARG A 38 1.64 -9.32 -3.95
CA ARG A 38 1.15 -10.36 -4.87
C ARG A 38 -0.30 -10.80 -4.62
N LEU A 39 -0.98 -10.21 -3.62
CA LEU A 39 -2.34 -10.59 -3.20
C LEU A 39 -2.46 -12.08 -2.78
N GLU A 40 -1.35 -12.71 -2.39
CA GLU A 40 -1.32 -14.08 -1.85
C GLU A 40 -1.77 -14.12 -0.38
N ARG A 41 -1.80 -12.95 0.27
CA ARG A 41 -2.23 -12.78 1.65
C ARG A 41 -3.01 -11.47 1.77
N ASP A 42 -4.14 -11.53 2.46
CA ASP A 42 -4.90 -10.34 2.79
C ASP A 42 -4.10 -9.40 3.69
N ILE A 43 -4.19 -8.10 3.39
CA ILE A 43 -3.55 -7.05 4.17
C ILE A 43 -4.54 -6.60 5.24
N PRO A 44 -4.19 -6.68 6.54
CA PRO A 44 -5.02 -6.10 7.59
C PRO A 44 -5.33 -4.63 7.34
N VAL A 45 -6.58 -4.22 7.57
CA VAL A 45 -7.07 -2.86 7.30
C VAL A 45 -6.22 -1.78 7.99
N TYR A 46 -5.77 -2.01 9.22
CA TYR A 46 -4.93 -1.05 9.94
C TYR A 46 -3.56 -0.84 9.27
N LEU A 47 -2.97 -1.86 8.62
CA LEU A 47 -1.73 -1.70 7.85
C LEU A 47 -1.99 -0.96 6.55
N LEU A 48 -3.12 -1.22 5.88
CA LEU A 48 -3.54 -0.45 4.71
C LEU A 48 -3.71 1.04 5.04
N MET A 49 -4.29 1.38 6.19
CA MET A 49 -4.39 2.76 6.66
C MET A 49 -3.00 3.40 6.85
N ARG A 50 -2.07 2.69 7.51
CA ARG A 50 -0.68 3.17 7.69
C ARG A 50 0.03 3.39 6.35
N LEU A 51 -0.20 2.51 5.37
CA LEU A 51 0.35 2.65 4.03
C LEU A 51 -0.27 3.83 3.28
N ALA A 52 -1.59 4.04 3.40
CA ALA A 52 -2.26 5.18 2.80
C ALA A 52 -1.71 6.51 3.35
N ASP A 53 -1.50 6.60 4.66
CA ASP A 53 -0.83 7.74 5.29
C ASP A 53 0.61 7.88 4.80
N TYR A 54 1.39 6.79 4.74
CA TYR A 54 2.78 6.80 4.29
C TYR A 54 2.95 7.23 2.83
N TYR A 55 2.05 6.82 1.95
CA TYR A 55 2.06 7.15 0.52
C TYR A 55 1.27 8.42 0.17
N GLU A 56 0.72 9.10 1.19
CA GLU A 56 -0.10 10.32 1.06
C GLU A 56 -1.26 10.12 0.07
N THR A 57 -1.96 9.00 0.21
CA THR A 57 -3.07 8.60 -0.66
C THR A 57 -4.30 8.18 0.16
N ASN A 58 -5.34 7.70 -0.51
CA ASN A 58 -6.52 7.13 0.12
C ASN A 58 -6.65 5.62 -0.16
N LEU A 59 -7.47 4.94 0.64
CA LEU A 59 -7.70 3.49 0.51
C LEU A 59 -8.40 3.13 -0.80
N ASP A 60 -9.31 3.96 -1.30
CA ASP A 60 -10.01 3.69 -2.56
C ASP A 60 -9.05 3.66 -3.75
N TYR A 61 -8.02 4.51 -3.76
CA TYR A 61 -6.95 4.48 -4.75
C TYR A 61 -6.11 3.21 -4.61
N MET A 62 -5.69 2.86 -3.38
CA MET A 62 -4.90 1.65 -3.13
C MET A 62 -5.65 0.37 -3.52
N LEU A 63 -6.95 0.33 -3.33
CA LEU A 63 -7.83 -0.81 -3.64
C LEU A 63 -8.41 -0.76 -5.06
N LYS A 64 -7.95 0.18 -5.92
CA LYS A 64 -8.44 0.35 -7.30
C LYS A 64 -9.94 0.61 -7.43
N ARG A 65 -10.55 1.24 -6.41
CA ARG A 65 -11.94 1.74 -6.44
C ARG A 65 -12.05 3.13 -7.07
N THR A 66 -10.93 3.86 -7.17
CA THR A 66 -10.82 5.15 -7.86
C THR A 66 -9.41 5.35 -8.41
N ASP A 67 -9.27 6.21 -9.41
CA ASP A 67 -7.97 6.71 -9.89
C ASP A 67 -7.57 8.03 -9.21
N ILE A 68 -8.43 8.57 -8.35
CA ILE A 68 -8.16 9.79 -7.58
C ILE A 68 -7.25 9.43 -6.40
N ARG A 69 -5.95 9.73 -6.53
CA ARG A 69 -4.95 9.49 -5.47
C ARG A 69 -5.07 10.42 -4.26
N LYS A 70 -5.80 11.53 -4.38
CA LYS A 70 -5.84 12.58 -3.36
C LYS A 70 -6.33 12.06 -2.01
N MET A 71 -5.61 12.37 -0.94
CA MET A 71 -6.04 12.07 0.43
C MET A 71 -7.38 12.78 0.74
N TYR A 72 -8.26 12.12 1.49
CA TYR A 72 -9.49 12.74 1.96
C TYR A 72 -9.20 13.78 3.05
N PRO A 73 -10.01 14.86 3.14
CA PRO A 73 -9.91 15.79 4.25
C PRO A 73 -10.02 15.03 5.58
N ARG A 74 -9.09 15.28 6.51
CA ARG A 74 -9.19 14.69 7.84
C ARG A 74 -10.43 15.24 8.53
N ASN A 75 -11.18 14.37 9.20
CA ASN A 75 -12.28 14.81 10.05
C ASN A 75 -11.75 15.80 11.08
N LYS A 76 -12.34 16.99 11.13
CA LYS A 76 -12.14 17.94 12.22
C LYS A 76 -12.85 17.35 13.44
N ARG A 77 -12.09 16.60 14.26
CA ARG A 77 -12.55 16.23 15.60
C ARG A 77 -12.51 17.45 16.50
#